data_AF-A0A2A4SUL5-F1
#
_entry.id   AF-A0A2A4SUL5-F1
#
_cell.length_a   1.000
_cell.length_b   1.000
_cell.length_c   1.000
_cell.angle_alpha   90.00
_cell.angle_beta   90.00
_cell.angle_gamma   90.00
#
_symmetry.space_group_name_H-M   'P 1'
#
loop_
_entity.id
_entity.type
_entity.pdbx_description
1 polymer ?
#
loop_
_entity_poly.entity_id
_entity_poly.type
_entity_poly.pdbx_seq_one_letter_code
_entity_poly.pdbx_strand_id
1 'polypeptide(L)'
;MQFKSTEEIPLSADTLKQVIGQEEAVELVKIAARQRRFVLLIGDPGTGKSMLGKALAENMKAEAPQISLLFHDIQDRNRVAVKSFTLNEAEKEIKRRTQITKDKNRINSLIFGSVLFLIAIATAVFSFTHNQPTIVFWGLLAAYGMVLLRKKVFPDDQSLVPRLLFPPKKDKVPFIDATGFHEGGLLGDVRHDPYQSGGSESLPYQLVEAGAIHRANQGVLYIDEVSTLSLESQLSLLTAIQNKQLPITGRSAGSSGTMVQSDPVVCDFVLVIAGHKQDLEGLHPALRSRMNGYGYEILTRSSMPDTAKNREAIVYLIAQEVVNDGKIPHFTYEAVQEMIQAAGEMCASDHELTCRFRDLGGLVRAAGDQAVINDHPLVEVADVLSAKKTHMPIEKQAYG
;
A
#
# COMPACT_ATOMS: atom_id res chain seq x y z
N MET A 1 9.22 -2.23 39.33
CA MET A 1 9.82 -0.88 39.16
C MET A 1 8.92 0.16 39.84
N GLN A 2 9.44 1.05 40.67
CA GLN A 2 8.69 2.21 41.19
C GLN A 2 9.07 3.44 40.36
N PHE A 3 8.08 4.15 39.85
CA PHE A 3 8.18 5.37 39.05
C PHE A 3 7.06 6.33 39.49
N LYS A 4 7.11 7.62 39.14
CA LYS A 4 6.01 8.54 39.50
C LYS A 4 4.91 8.58 38.46
N SER A 5 5.32 8.59 37.18
CA SER A 5 4.44 8.72 36.03
C SER A 5 4.94 7.86 34.87
N THR A 6 4.03 7.42 33.99
CA THR A 6 4.41 6.70 32.76
C THR A 6 5.26 7.53 31.79
N GLU A 7 5.40 8.84 32.02
CA GLU A 7 6.35 9.71 31.30
C GLU A 7 7.81 9.29 31.51
N GLU A 8 8.12 8.68 32.66
CA GLU A 8 9.48 8.23 33.00
C GLU A 8 9.88 6.92 32.28
N ILE A 9 8.95 6.29 31.55
CA ILE A 9 9.16 4.99 30.92
C ILE A 9 9.84 5.16 29.55
N PRO A 10 11.06 4.63 29.37
CA PRO A 10 11.79 4.81 28.12
C PRO A 10 11.19 3.95 27.00
N LEU A 11 10.57 4.61 26.00
CA LEU A 11 10.03 3.94 24.83
C LEU A 11 11.09 3.74 23.74
N SER A 12 11.11 2.54 23.16
CA SER A 12 11.96 2.17 22.04
C SER A 12 11.29 2.50 20.71
N ALA A 13 12.04 3.04 19.75
CA ALA A 13 11.59 3.22 18.37
C ALA A 13 11.52 1.92 17.55
N ASP A 14 12.20 0.85 18.01
CA ASP A 14 12.19 -0.47 17.36
C ASP A 14 10.89 -1.23 17.66
N THR A 15 10.10 -1.51 16.61
CA THR A 15 8.81 -2.18 16.71
C THR A 15 8.91 -3.59 17.32
N LEU A 16 9.99 -4.35 17.08
CA LEU A 16 10.12 -5.68 17.69
C LEU A 16 10.20 -5.63 19.21
N LYS A 17 10.79 -4.56 19.77
CA LYS A 17 10.89 -4.36 21.22
C LYS A 17 9.57 -3.88 21.83
N GLN A 18 8.67 -3.34 21.01
CA GLN A 18 7.33 -2.93 21.42
C GLN A 18 6.36 -4.11 21.48
N VAL A 19 6.69 -5.26 20.87
CA VAL A 19 5.84 -6.45 20.94
C VAL A 19 5.96 -7.08 22.33
N ILE A 20 4.83 -7.20 23.02
CA ILE A 20 4.74 -7.67 24.40
C ILE A 20 4.15 -9.09 24.46
N GLY A 21 4.63 -9.94 25.36
CA GLY A 21 4.04 -11.25 25.66
C GLY A 21 4.10 -12.29 24.54
N GLN A 22 4.82 -12.01 23.44
CA GLN A 22 4.92 -12.85 22.25
C GLN A 22 6.39 -13.19 21.91
N GLU A 23 7.21 -13.56 22.90
CA GLU A 23 8.65 -13.76 22.71
C GLU A 23 8.99 -14.79 21.62
N GLU A 24 8.28 -15.92 21.59
CA GLU A 24 8.47 -16.95 20.56
C GLU A 24 8.11 -16.44 19.17
N ALA A 25 7.01 -15.69 19.04
CA ALA A 25 6.60 -15.09 17.78
C ALA A 25 7.63 -14.06 17.28
N VAL A 26 8.18 -13.25 18.20
CA VAL A 26 9.22 -12.26 17.90
C VAL A 26 10.48 -12.93 17.35
N GLU A 27 10.94 -14.04 17.95
CA GLU A 27 12.11 -14.78 17.44
C GLU A 27 11.86 -15.39 16.06
N LEU A 28 10.68 -16.00 15.84
CA LEU A 28 10.31 -16.54 14.53
C LEU A 28 10.20 -15.44 13.47
N VAL A 29 9.62 -14.28 13.80
CA VAL A 29 9.55 -13.12 12.89
C VAL A 29 10.95 -12.60 12.54
N LYS A 30 11.89 -12.55 13.49
CA LYS A 30 13.29 -12.17 13.19
C LYS A 30 13.93 -13.13 12.19
N ILE A 31 13.72 -14.44 12.36
CA ILE A 31 14.24 -15.45 11.43
C ILE A 31 13.58 -15.28 10.06
N ALA A 32 12.26 -15.10 10.02
CA ALA A 32 11.50 -14.90 8.79
C ALA A 32 11.95 -13.65 8.03
N ALA A 33 12.16 -12.53 8.72
CA ALA A 33 12.64 -11.28 8.13
C ALA A 33 14.03 -11.44 7.49
N ARG A 34 14.96 -12.08 8.20
CA ARG A 34 16.33 -12.33 7.67
C ARG A 34 16.35 -13.25 6.46
N GLN A 35 15.49 -14.26 6.46
CA GLN A 35 15.45 -15.31 5.43
C GLN A 35 14.41 -15.05 4.33
N ARG A 36 13.70 -13.91 4.39
CA ARG A 36 12.58 -13.55 3.51
C ARG A 36 11.53 -14.67 3.39
N ARG A 37 11.10 -15.20 4.53
CA ARG A 37 10.14 -16.33 4.61
C ARG A 37 8.73 -15.84 4.88
N PHE A 38 7.74 -16.54 4.35
CA PHE A 38 6.33 -16.24 4.59
C PHE A 38 5.96 -16.46 6.05
N VAL A 39 4.93 -15.74 6.52
CA VAL A 39 4.46 -15.88 7.90
C VAL A 39 2.94 -15.95 7.92
N LEU A 40 2.41 -16.95 8.62
CA LEU A 40 1.00 -17.07 8.94
C LEU A 40 0.82 -16.80 10.43
N LEU A 41 0.23 -15.66 10.78
CA LEU A 41 -0.03 -15.20 12.14
C LEU A 41 -1.45 -15.58 12.55
N ILE A 42 -1.58 -16.51 13.49
CA ILE A 42 -2.88 -17.03 13.94
C ILE A 42 -3.11 -16.62 15.38
N GLY A 43 -4.27 -16.06 15.70
CA GLY A 43 -4.69 -15.88 17.09
C GLY A 43 -5.82 -14.89 17.27
N ASP A 44 -6.16 -14.64 18.53
CA ASP A 44 -7.30 -13.80 18.91
C ASP A 44 -7.17 -12.35 18.39
N PRO A 45 -8.28 -11.60 18.26
CA PRO A 45 -8.21 -10.19 17.91
C PRO A 45 -7.37 -9.43 18.95
N GLY A 46 -6.60 -8.45 18.50
CA GLY A 46 -5.85 -7.57 19.40
C GLY A 46 -4.58 -8.15 20.02
N THR A 47 -4.09 -9.32 19.58
CA THR A 47 -2.85 -9.95 20.08
C THR A 47 -1.55 -9.42 19.46
N GLY A 48 -1.62 -8.34 18.67
CA GLY A 48 -0.43 -7.72 18.05
C GLY A 48 -0.02 -8.30 16.69
N LYS A 49 -0.89 -9.02 15.97
CA LYS A 49 -0.60 -9.59 14.63
C LYS A 49 -0.10 -8.55 13.62
N SER A 50 -0.80 -7.41 13.50
CA SER A 50 -0.37 -6.31 12.61
C SER A 50 0.98 -5.72 13.02
N MET A 51 1.24 -5.60 14.33
CA MET A 51 2.52 -5.12 14.86
C MET A 51 3.66 -6.08 14.52
N LEU A 52 3.45 -7.40 14.65
CA LEU A 52 4.40 -8.43 14.22
C LEU A 52 4.68 -8.36 12.71
N GLY A 53 3.64 -8.14 11.88
CA GLY A 53 3.78 -7.94 10.43
C GLY A 53 4.62 -6.71 10.07
N LYS A 54 4.38 -5.57 10.74
CA LYS A 54 5.18 -4.35 10.56
C LYS A 54 6.62 -4.56 11.02
N ALA A 55 6.80 -5.20 12.16
CA ALA A 55 8.12 -5.51 12.71
C ALA A 55 8.93 -6.41 11.77
N LEU A 56 8.27 -7.33 11.06
CA LEU A 56 8.89 -8.14 10.01
C LEU A 56 9.48 -7.26 8.90
N ALA A 57 8.70 -6.31 8.37
CA ALA A 57 9.16 -5.41 7.30
C ALA A 57 10.35 -4.53 7.73
N GLU A 58 10.31 -3.99 8.94
CA GLU A 58 11.38 -3.14 9.48
C GLU A 58 12.70 -3.90 9.70
N ASN A 59 12.63 -5.20 9.94
CA ASN A 59 13.78 -6.06 10.17
C ASN A 59 14.26 -6.80 8.92
N MET A 60 13.58 -6.61 7.79
CA MET A 60 14.05 -7.09 6.49
C MET A 60 15.16 -6.19 5.96
N LYS A 61 16.13 -6.80 5.27
CA LYS A 61 17.16 -6.03 4.56
C LYS A 61 16.53 -5.36 3.34
N ALA A 62 16.66 -4.03 3.25
CA ALA A 62 16.24 -3.29 2.07
C ALA A 62 17.06 -3.72 0.85
N GLU A 63 16.37 -3.97 -0.26
CA GLU A 63 16.95 -4.26 -1.56
C GLU A 63 16.83 -3.05 -2.49
N ALA A 64 17.64 -3.04 -3.55
CA ALA A 64 17.56 -1.98 -4.56
C ALA A 64 16.20 -2.06 -5.28
N PRO A 65 15.40 -0.97 -5.29
CA PRO A 65 14.06 -0.99 -5.84
C PRO A 65 14.09 -1.25 -7.35
N GLN A 66 13.32 -2.26 -7.78
CA GLN A 66 13.05 -2.49 -9.20
C GLN A 66 11.87 -1.62 -9.67
N ILE A 67 12.09 -0.92 -10.78
CA ILE A 67 11.14 0.02 -11.37
C ILE A 67 10.52 -0.59 -12.62
N SER A 68 9.20 -0.75 -12.63
CA SER A 68 8.46 -1.21 -13.81
C SER A 68 8.01 -0.02 -14.66
N LEU A 69 8.51 0.03 -15.90
CA LEU A 69 8.05 0.97 -16.92
C LEU A 69 7.11 0.28 -17.91
N LEU A 70 6.00 0.94 -18.20
CA LEU A 70 4.99 0.50 -19.16
C LEU A 70 5.23 1.17 -20.50
N PHE A 71 5.20 0.39 -21.57
CA PHE A 71 5.40 0.83 -22.94
C PHE A 71 4.15 0.53 -23.76
N HIS A 72 3.88 1.41 -24.72
CA HIS A 72 2.91 1.11 -25.77
C HIS A 72 3.47 0.01 -26.69
N ASP A 73 2.71 -1.05 -26.90
CA ASP A 73 3.00 -2.06 -27.92
C ASP A 73 2.34 -1.66 -29.24
N ILE A 74 3.14 -1.65 -30.31
CA ILE A 74 2.74 -1.24 -31.66
C ILE A 74 2.11 -2.42 -32.42
N GLN A 75 2.46 -3.65 -32.06
CA GLN A 75 2.00 -4.86 -32.75
C GLN A 75 0.65 -5.33 -32.24
N ASP A 76 0.46 -5.27 -30.92
CA ASP A 76 -0.80 -5.64 -30.27
C ASP A 76 -1.25 -4.52 -29.33
N ARG A 77 -2.33 -3.84 -29.71
CA ARG A 77 -2.90 -2.74 -28.94
C ARG A 77 -3.27 -3.16 -27.52
N ASN A 78 -3.79 -4.37 -27.35
CA ASN A 78 -4.31 -4.85 -26.07
C ASN A 78 -3.19 -5.35 -25.16
N ARG A 79 -1.99 -5.54 -25.69
CA ARG A 79 -0.82 -5.88 -24.92
C ARG A 79 -0.10 -4.64 -24.41
N VAL A 80 0.30 -4.65 -23.13
CA VAL A 80 1.14 -3.60 -22.54
C VAL A 80 2.51 -4.17 -22.23
N ALA A 81 3.53 -3.71 -22.96
CA ALA A 81 4.89 -4.17 -22.73
C ALA A 81 5.45 -3.60 -21.41
N VAL A 82 6.06 -4.45 -20.60
CA VAL A 82 6.62 -4.08 -19.30
C VAL A 82 8.11 -4.38 -19.27
N LYS A 83 8.91 -3.42 -18.82
CA LYS A 83 10.35 -3.64 -18.57
C LYS A 83 10.73 -3.14 -17.19
N SER A 84 11.49 -3.97 -16.48
CA SER A 84 12.03 -3.65 -15.16
C SER A 84 13.41 -3.02 -15.29
N PHE A 85 13.66 -1.96 -14.51
CA PHE A 85 14.90 -1.20 -14.50
C PHE A 85 15.34 -0.91 -13.06
N THR A 86 16.60 -0.53 -12.87
CA THR A 86 16.98 0.19 -11.64
C THR A 86 16.45 1.63 -11.68
N LEU A 87 16.41 2.31 -10.52
CA LEU A 87 15.97 3.71 -10.43
C LEU A 87 16.69 4.63 -11.42
N ASN A 88 18.02 4.55 -11.46
CA ASN A 88 18.84 5.39 -12.32
C ASN A 88 18.63 5.09 -13.82
N GLU A 89 18.44 3.82 -14.18
CA GLU A 89 18.18 3.42 -15.56
C GLU A 89 16.78 3.86 -16.01
N ALA A 90 15.77 3.72 -15.15
CA ALA A 90 14.42 4.16 -15.45
C ALA A 90 14.36 5.68 -15.69
N GLU A 91 15.01 6.47 -14.84
CA GLU A 91 15.09 7.92 -15.02
C GLU A 91 15.80 8.30 -16.32
N LYS A 92 16.90 7.61 -16.66
CA LYS A 92 17.62 7.82 -17.92
C LYS A 92 16.76 7.46 -19.13
N GLU A 93 16.04 6.35 -19.09
CA GLU A 93 15.19 5.90 -20.20
C GLU A 93 14.01 6.85 -20.43
N ILE A 94 13.32 7.28 -19.36
CA ILE A 94 12.24 8.27 -19.45
C ILE A 94 12.78 9.58 -20.03
N LYS A 95 13.91 10.10 -19.51
CA LYS A 95 14.53 11.34 -20.01
C LYS A 95 14.92 11.23 -21.48
N ARG A 96 15.55 10.13 -21.89
CA ARG A 96 15.96 9.86 -23.28
C ARG A 96 14.76 9.87 -24.21
N ARG A 97 13.70 9.13 -23.90
CA ARG A 97 12.51 9.07 -24.77
C ARG A 97 11.73 10.37 -24.79
N THR A 98 11.67 11.08 -23.66
CA THR A 98 11.08 12.42 -23.60
C THR A 98 11.83 13.42 -24.48
N GLN A 99 13.16 13.36 -24.51
CA GLN A 99 13.99 14.20 -25.39
C GLN A 99 13.73 13.87 -26.86
N ILE A 100 13.71 12.59 -27.24
CA ILE A 100 13.40 12.16 -28.61
C ILE A 100 12.03 12.68 -29.06
N THR A 101 11.00 12.55 -28.22
CA THR A 101 9.66 13.07 -28.53
C THR A 101 9.67 14.60 -28.66
N LYS A 102 10.38 15.32 -27.78
CA LYS A 102 10.52 16.78 -27.88
C LYS A 102 11.24 17.21 -29.15
N ASP A 103 12.31 16.54 -29.53
CA ASP A 103 13.08 16.83 -30.74
C ASP A 103 12.26 16.54 -32.00
N LYS A 104 11.55 15.41 -32.04
CA LYS A 104 10.60 15.07 -33.12
C LYS A 104 9.51 16.13 -33.25
N ASN A 105 8.91 16.56 -32.12
CA ASN A 105 7.90 17.61 -32.12
C ASN A 105 8.46 18.96 -32.55
N ARG A 106 9.70 19.29 -32.18
CA ARG A 106 10.40 20.49 -32.63
C ARG A 106 10.62 20.44 -34.14
N ILE A 107 11.14 19.34 -34.68
CA ILE A 107 11.34 19.15 -36.12
C ILE A 107 10.00 19.26 -36.86
N ASN A 108 8.95 18.58 -36.39
CA ASN A 108 7.61 18.67 -36.98
C ASN A 108 7.08 20.11 -36.96
N SER A 109 7.31 20.87 -35.88
CA SER A 109 6.92 22.28 -35.80
C SER A 109 7.70 23.17 -36.78
N LEU A 110 8.98 22.88 -37.02
CA LEU A 110 9.81 23.58 -37.99
C LEU A 110 9.39 23.26 -39.44
N ILE A 111 9.14 21.99 -39.75
CA ILE A 111 8.63 21.56 -41.07
C ILE A 111 7.25 22.18 -41.32
N PHE A 112 6.36 22.13 -40.34
CA PHE A 112 5.04 22.73 -40.46
C PHE A 112 5.13 24.26 -40.66
N GLY A 113 6.01 24.93 -39.90
CA GLY A 113 6.27 26.36 -40.06
C GLY A 113 6.86 26.72 -41.42
N SER A 114 7.78 25.91 -41.97
CA SER A 114 8.38 26.17 -43.29
C SER A 114 7.37 26.00 -44.42
N VAL A 115 6.45 25.03 -44.34
CA VAL A 115 5.39 24.89 -45.34
C VAL A 115 4.41 26.06 -45.31
N LEU A 116 3.99 26.52 -44.11
CA LEU A 116 3.16 27.72 -43.99
C LEU A 116 3.86 28.97 -44.56
N PHE A 117 5.16 29.10 -44.33
CA PHE A 117 5.97 30.19 -44.87
C PHE A 117 6.05 30.14 -46.40
N LEU A 118 6.21 28.95 -47.00
CA LEU A 118 6.20 28.77 -48.46
C LEU A 118 4.84 29.14 -49.07
N ILE A 119 3.72 28.78 -48.44
CA ILE A 119 2.37 29.19 -48.88
C ILE A 119 2.24 30.72 -48.84
N ALA A 120 2.72 31.36 -47.78
CA ALA A 120 2.69 32.81 -47.64
C ALA A 120 3.53 33.52 -48.72
N ILE A 121 4.74 33.04 -49.00
CA ILE A 121 5.59 33.59 -50.07
C ILE A 121 4.95 33.38 -51.44
N ALA A 122 4.50 32.16 -51.75
CA ALA A 122 3.93 31.84 -53.06
C ALA A 122 2.72 32.73 -53.36
N THR A 123 1.82 32.90 -52.37
CA THR A 123 0.62 33.72 -52.51
C THR A 123 0.93 35.22 -52.61
N ALA A 124 1.94 35.71 -51.87
CA ALA A 124 2.40 37.09 -51.99
C ALA A 124 3.01 37.39 -53.37
N VAL A 125 3.89 36.51 -53.87
CA VAL A 125 4.52 36.66 -55.20
C VAL A 125 3.47 36.59 -56.31
N PHE A 126 2.53 35.65 -56.23
CA PHE A 126 1.47 35.51 -57.25
C PHE A 126 0.51 36.71 -57.23
N SER A 127 0.16 37.21 -56.04
CA SER A 127 -0.68 38.41 -55.90
C SER A 127 0.00 39.65 -56.49
N PHE A 128 1.30 39.82 -56.24
CA PHE A 128 2.08 40.95 -56.77
C PHE A 128 2.23 40.87 -58.30
N THR A 129 2.52 39.69 -58.85
CA THR A 129 2.73 39.51 -60.30
C THR A 129 1.44 39.65 -61.12
N HIS A 130 0.30 39.22 -60.58
CA HIS A 130 -1.00 39.26 -61.30
C HIS A 130 -1.88 40.44 -60.90
N ASN A 131 -1.44 41.28 -59.95
CA ASN A 131 -2.15 42.45 -59.42
C ASN A 131 -3.59 42.13 -58.91
N GLN A 132 -3.77 40.92 -58.39
CA GLN A 132 -5.04 40.43 -57.85
C GLN A 132 -4.92 40.23 -56.34
N PRO A 133 -5.46 41.14 -55.51
CA PRO A 133 -5.35 41.04 -54.05
C PRO A 133 -6.16 39.85 -53.47
N THR A 134 -7.16 39.35 -54.22
CA THR A 134 -7.99 38.20 -53.84
C THR A 134 -7.21 36.89 -53.66
N ILE A 135 -6.01 36.78 -54.25
CA ILE A 135 -5.14 35.60 -54.13
C ILE A 135 -4.62 35.43 -52.69
N VAL A 136 -4.35 36.55 -51.99
CA VAL A 136 -3.90 36.51 -50.58
C VAL A 136 -4.99 35.91 -49.69
N PHE A 137 -6.26 36.21 -49.96
CA PHE A 137 -7.39 35.65 -49.23
C PHE A 137 -7.48 34.12 -49.38
N TRP A 138 -7.33 33.60 -50.60
CA TRP A 138 -7.25 32.16 -50.85
C TRP A 138 -6.02 31.51 -50.18
N GLY A 139 -4.89 32.22 -50.14
CA GLY A 139 -3.69 31.80 -49.40
C GLY A 139 -3.91 31.66 -47.90
N LEU A 140 -4.61 32.61 -47.29
CA LEU A 140 -4.99 32.55 -45.87
C LEU A 140 -5.95 31.40 -45.57
N LEU A 141 -6.93 31.16 -46.45
CA LEU A 141 -7.83 30.01 -46.37
C LEU A 141 -7.07 28.68 -46.43
N ALA A 142 -6.10 28.56 -47.35
CA ALA A 142 -5.25 27.37 -47.47
C ALA A 142 -4.38 27.17 -46.21
N ALA A 143 -3.77 28.24 -45.69
CA ALA A 143 -2.99 28.20 -44.45
C ALA A 143 -3.86 27.78 -43.25
N TYR A 144 -5.08 28.32 -43.13
CA TYR A 144 -6.04 27.94 -42.09
C TYR A 144 -6.44 26.47 -42.19
N GLY A 145 -6.75 25.98 -43.39
CA GLY A 145 -7.03 24.57 -43.63
C GLY A 145 -5.85 23.67 -43.21
N MET A 146 -4.62 24.10 -43.50
CA MET A 146 -3.41 23.38 -43.10
C MET A 146 -3.24 23.31 -41.58
N VAL A 147 -3.57 24.38 -40.85
CA VAL A 147 -3.56 24.40 -39.37
C VAL A 147 -4.56 23.42 -38.78
N LEU A 148 -5.77 23.32 -39.34
CA LEU A 148 -6.76 22.33 -38.90
C LEU A 148 -6.28 20.88 -39.13
N LEU A 149 -5.53 20.65 -40.20
CA LEU A 149 -4.97 19.35 -40.53
C LEU A 149 -3.67 19.02 -39.77
N ARG A 150 -3.08 19.98 -39.03
CA ARG A 150 -1.80 19.80 -38.32
C ARG A 150 -1.77 18.53 -37.48
N LYS A 151 -2.82 18.28 -36.68
CA LYS A 151 -2.90 17.10 -35.79
C LYS A 151 -2.98 15.77 -36.56
N LYS A 152 -3.50 15.77 -37.79
CA LYS A 152 -3.58 14.57 -38.64
C LYS A 152 -2.27 14.31 -39.39
N VAL A 153 -1.61 15.36 -39.87
CA VAL A 153 -0.35 15.27 -40.64
C VAL A 153 0.86 15.05 -39.73
N PHE A 154 0.87 15.72 -38.58
CA PHE A 154 1.91 15.61 -37.56
C PHE A 154 1.27 15.21 -36.22
N PRO A 155 0.88 13.92 -36.07
CA PRO A 155 0.33 13.43 -34.81
C PRO A 155 1.35 13.57 -33.68
N ASP A 156 0.86 13.91 -32.49
CA ASP A 156 1.66 14.10 -31.29
C ASP A 156 2.04 12.72 -30.75
N ASP A 157 3.30 12.30 -30.99
CA ASP A 157 3.74 10.93 -30.71
C ASP A 157 4.17 10.76 -29.25
N GLN A 158 3.21 10.95 -28.34
CA GLN A 158 3.39 10.72 -26.90
C GLN A 158 3.53 9.22 -26.56
N SER A 159 3.21 8.34 -27.53
CA SER A 159 3.28 6.88 -27.37
C SER A 159 4.69 6.35 -27.07
N LEU A 160 5.72 7.15 -27.41
CA LEU A 160 7.12 6.79 -27.18
C LEU A 160 7.54 6.93 -25.72
N VAL A 161 6.88 7.79 -24.94
CA VAL A 161 7.26 8.05 -23.54
C VAL A 161 6.64 6.98 -22.63
N PRO A 162 7.47 6.15 -21.97
CA PRO A 162 6.95 5.11 -21.10
C PRO A 162 6.36 5.71 -19.84
N ARG A 163 5.36 5.03 -19.29
CA ARG A 163 4.74 5.41 -18.02
C ARG A 163 5.40 4.62 -16.89
N LEU A 164 5.76 5.33 -15.83
CA LEU A 164 6.13 4.69 -14.56
C LEU A 164 4.87 4.07 -13.92
N LEU A 165 4.89 2.77 -13.65
CA LEU A 165 3.73 2.06 -13.10
C LEU A 165 3.38 2.54 -11.68
N PHE A 166 4.38 2.69 -10.80
CA PHE A 166 4.23 3.29 -9.48
C PHE A 166 5.55 3.93 -9.02
N PRO A 167 5.49 4.99 -8.19
CA PRO A 167 6.70 5.65 -7.68
C PRO A 167 7.45 4.75 -6.69
N PRO A 168 8.80 4.76 -6.70
CA PRO A 168 9.58 4.01 -5.73
C PRO A 168 9.45 4.61 -4.33
N LYS A 169 9.28 3.75 -3.32
CA LYS A 169 9.48 4.14 -1.92
C LYS A 169 10.97 4.16 -1.63
N LYS A 170 11.50 5.32 -1.21
CA LYS A 170 12.90 5.48 -0.82
C LYS A 170 13.09 5.00 0.62
N ASP A 171 14.24 4.39 0.89
CA ASP A 171 14.84 4.18 2.22
C ASP A 171 14.17 3.22 3.20
N LYS A 172 12.98 2.69 2.90
CA LYS A 172 12.31 1.68 3.74
C LYS A 172 11.77 0.52 2.92
N VAL A 173 11.85 -0.68 3.49
CA VAL A 173 11.18 -1.88 2.96
C VAL A 173 9.68 -1.58 2.85
N PRO A 174 9.04 -1.76 1.67
CA PRO A 174 7.61 -1.54 1.53
C PRO A 174 6.82 -2.47 2.46
N PHE A 175 5.94 -1.91 3.29
CA PHE A 175 4.87 -2.64 3.96
C PHE A 175 3.55 -2.22 3.33
N ILE A 176 2.87 -3.14 2.66
CA ILE A 176 1.58 -2.92 2.02
C ILE A 176 0.53 -3.75 2.75
N ASP A 177 -0.36 -3.06 3.45
CA ASP A 177 -1.55 -3.66 4.05
C ASP A 177 -2.65 -3.72 2.98
N ALA A 178 -3.02 -4.95 2.60
CA ALA A 178 -4.05 -5.25 1.61
C ALA A 178 -5.28 -5.91 2.24
N THR A 179 -5.47 -5.73 3.56
CA THR A 179 -6.66 -6.20 4.29
C THR A 179 -7.92 -5.60 3.66
N GLY A 180 -8.90 -6.45 3.31
CA GLY A 180 -10.15 -6.03 2.70
C GLY A 180 -10.06 -5.52 1.25
N PHE A 181 -8.93 -5.69 0.57
CA PHE A 181 -8.80 -5.25 -0.83
C PHE A 181 -9.65 -6.13 -1.76
N HIS A 182 -10.38 -5.49 -2.68
CA HIS A 182 -11.00 -6.20 -3.81
C HIS A 182 -9.92 -6.63 -4.83
N GLU A 183 -10.28 -7.53 -5.75
CA GLU A 183 -9.31 -8.18 -6.65
C GLU A 183 -8.44 -7.20 -7.44
N GLY A 184 -9.04 -6.16 -8.04
CA GLY A 184 -8.30 -5.11 -8.76
C GLY A 184 -7.33 -4.33 -7.88
N GLY A 185 -7.69 -4.07 -6.62
CA GLY A 185 -6.80 -3.43 -5.65
C GLY A 185 -5.62 -4.33 -5.27
N LEU A 186 -5.86 -5.63 -5.11
CA LEU A 186 -4.84 -6.61 -4.72
C LEU A 186 -3.90 -6.95 -5.89
N LEU A 187 -4.48 -7.29 -7.04
CA LEU A 187 -3.80 -7.91 -8.19
C LEU A 187 -3.51 -6.93 -9.33
N GLY A 188 -4.03 -5.70 -9.27
CA GLY A 188 -3.95 -4.73 -10.35
C GLY A 188 -5.16 -4.78 -11.26
N ASP A 189 -5.42 -3.66 -11.94
CA ASP A 189 -6.56 -3.51 -12.84
C ASP A 189 -6.21 -2.57 -14.00
N VAL A 190 -7.06 -2.53 -15.02
CA VAL A 190 -6.98 -1.59 -16.14
C VAL A 190 -8.20 -0.70 -16.10
N ARG A 191 -7.97 0.61 -15.96
CA ARG A 191 -9.04 1.61 -15.91
C ARG A 191 -9.89 1.57 -17.18
N HIS A 192 -11.18 1.81 -17.00
CA HIS A 192 -12.09 2.00 -18.12
C HIS A 192 -11.71 3.28 -18.89
N ASP A 193 -11.75 3.20 -20.22
CA ASP A 193 -11.53 4.35 -21.10
C ASP A 193 -12.88 4.97 -21.49
N PRO A 194 -13.22 6.18 -21.01
CA PRO A 194 -14.49 6.82 -21.35
C PRO A 194 -14.55 7.32 -22.80
N TYR A 195 -13.43 7.34 -23.53
CA TYR A 195 -13.34 7.94 -24.88
C TYR A 195 -13.32 6.93 -26.03
N GLN A 196 -13.65 5.66 -25.78
CA GLN A 196 -13.64 4.58 -26.80
C GLN A 196 -14.41 4.90 -28.09
N SER A 197 -15.56 5.58 -27.99
CA SER A 197 -16.42 5.86 -29.13
C SER A 197 -16.13 7.20 -29.83
N GLY A 198 -15.17 8.00 -29.33
CA GLY A 198 -14.93 9.37 -29.76
C GLY A 198 -13.68 9.62 -30.61
N GLY A 199 -12.89 8.58 -30.92
CA GLY A 199 -11.63 8.72 -31.69
C GLY A 199 -10.49 9.41 -30.92
N SER A 200 -10.64 9.58 -29.61
CA SER A 200 -9.63 10.11 -28.69
C SER A 200 -9.33 9.10 -27.59
N GLU A 201 -9.23 7.83 -27.98
CA GLU A 201 -9.02 6.70 -27.07
C GLU A 201 -7.65 6.83 -26.38
N SER A 202 -7.63 6.51 -25.09
CA SER A 202 -6.40 6.47 -24.31
C SER A 202 -5.57 5.25 -24.72
N LEU A 203 -4.24 5.39 -24.67
CA LEU A 203 -3.38 4.25 -24.96
C LEU A 203 -3.45 3.25 -23.78
N PRO A 204 -3.60 1.93 -24.02
CA PRO A 204 -3.83 0.96 -22.94
C PRO A 204 -2.81 0.98 -21.79
N TYR A 205 -1.53 1.22 -22.08
CA TYR A 205 -0.48 1.34 -21.05
C TYR A 205 -0.69 2.51 -20.07
N GLN A 206 -1.48 3.52 -20.44
CA GLN A 206 -1.84 4.66 -19.59
C GLN A 206 -2.98 4.33 -18.63
N LEU A 207 -3.68 3.22 -18.84
CA LEU A 207 -4.84 2.80 -18.06
C LEU A 207 -4.49 1.71 -17.03
N VAL A 208 -3.35 1.03 -17.19
CA VAL A 208 -2.86 0.00 -16.26
C VAL A 208 -2.56 0.59 -14.89
N GLU A 209 -3.04 -0.04 -13.83
CA GLU A 209 -2.83 0.36 -12.44
C GLU A 209 -2.24 -0.80 -11.61
N ALA A 210 -1.25 -0.47 -10.78
CA ALA A 210 -0.54 -1.46 -9.98
C ALA A 210 -1.35 -1.91 -8.77
N GLY A 211 -1.56 -3.23 -8.65
CA GLY A 211 -2.08 -3.87 -7.44
C GLY A 211 -1.13 -3.83 -6.24
N ALA A 212 -1.67 -4.15 -5.07
CA ALA A 212 -0.93 -4.26 -3.81
C ALA A 212 0.27 -5.22 -3.93
N ILE A 213 0.13 -6.35 -4.63
CA ILE A 213 1.23 -7.30 -4.85
C ILE A 213 2.44 -6.66 -5.53
N HIS A 214 2.21 -5.75 -6.49
CA HIS A 214 3.27 -5.07 -7.23
C HIS A 214 3.93 -3.99 -6.38
N ARG A 215 3.13 -3.25 -5.60
CA ARG A 215 3.61 -2.24 -4.66
C ARG A 215 4.40 -2.86 -3.50
N ALA A 216 4.12 -4.12 -3.17
CA ALA A 216 4.82 -4.90 -2.16
C ALA A 216 6.11 -5.55 -2.70
N ASN A 217 6.45 -5.39 -3.98
CA ASN A 217 7.67 -5.95 -4.56
C ASN A 217 8.91 -5.60 -3.71
N GLN A 218 9.72 -6.62 -3.43
CA GLN A 218 10.88 -6.60 -2.53
C GLN A 218 10.58 -6.27 -1.06
N GLY A 219 9.32 -6.09 -0.69
CA GLY A 219 8.87 -5.82 0.68
C GLY A 219 7.92 -6.88 1.22
N VAL A 220 6.93 -6.42 1.99
CA VAL A 220 5.93 -7.22 2.70
C VAL A 220 4.55 -6.90 2.18
N LEU A 221 3.78 -7.95 1.87
CA LEU A 221 2.35 -7.89 1.63
C LEU A 221 1.65 -8.47 2.87
N TYR A 222 0.92 -7.63 3.59
CA TYR A 222 0.15 -8.01 4.77
C TYR A 222 -1.33 -8.12 4.42
N ILE A 223 -1.97 -9.20 4.85
CA ILE A 223 -3.41 -9.44 4.66
C ILE A 223 -3.95 -9.99 5.98
N ASP A 224 -4.76 -9.22 6.68
CA ASP A 224 -5.58 -9.73 7.78
C ASP A 224 -6.88 -10.33 7.23
N GLU A 225 -7.48 -11.25 7.98
CA GLU A 225 -8.76 -11.88 7.65
C GLU A 225 -8.81 -12.45 6.22
N VAL A 226 -7.89 -13.37 5.90
CA VAL A 226 -7.77 -13.95 4.55
C VAL A 226 -9.06 -14.64 4.04
N SER A 227 -9.94 -15.04 4.95
CA SER A 227 -11.27 -15.57 4.64
C SER A 227 -12.12 -14.59 3.81
N THR A 228 -11.80 -13.30 3.81
CA THR A 228 -12.44 -12.27 2.97
C THR A 228 -11.97 -12.28 1.51
N LEU A 229 -10.84 -12.91 1.19
CA LEU A 229 -10.34 -12.98 -0.19
C LEU A 229 -11.12 -14.01 -1.02
N SER A 230 -11.47 -13.61 -2.24
CA SER A 230 -12.04 -14.54 -3.23
C SER A 230 -11.09 -15.70 -3.52
N LEU A 231 -11.65 -16.86 -3.87
CA LEU A 231 -10.87 -18.03 -4.28
C LEU A 231 -9.94 -17.71 -5.46
N GLU A 232 -10.42 -16.90 -6.42
CA GLU A 232 -9.62 -16.45 -7.56
C GLU A 232 -8.42 -15.60 -7.12
N SER A 233 -8.61 -14.70 -6.15
CA SER A 233 -7.52 -13.89 -5.58
C SER A 233 -6.48 -14.76 -4.91
N GLN A 234 -6.90 -15.78 -4.15
CA GLN A 234 -5.99 -16.71 -3.49
C GLN A 234 -5.18 -17.56 -4.49
N LEU A 235 -5.80 -18.01 -5.58
CA LEU A 235 -5.12 -18.72 -6.68
C LEU A 235 -4.15 -17.80 -7.44
N SER A 236 -4.54 -16.54 -7.67
CA SER A 236 -3.67 -15.55 -8.31
C SER A 236 -2.46 -15.21 -7.43
N LEU A 237 -2.66 -15.13 -6.10
CA LEU A 237 -1.56 -14.98 -5.14
C LEU A 237 -0.59 -16.16 -5.19
N LEU A 238 -1.08 -17.40 -5.34
CA LEU A 238 -0.22 -18.57 -5.55
C LEU A 238 0.65 -18.42 -6.79
N THR A 239 0.07 -18.00 -7.92
CA THR A 239 0.82 -17.74 -9.16
C THR A 239 1.85 -16.63 -8.97
N ALA A 240 1.48 -15.53 -8.31
CA ALA A 240 2.38 -14.42 -8.01
C ALA A 240 3.57 -14.87 -7.14
N ILE A 241 3.32 -15.70 -6.11
CA ILE A 241 4.35 -16.27 -5.24
C ILE A 241 5.30 -17.20 -5.99
N GLN A 242 4.78 -18.02 -6.91
CA GLN A 242 5.57 -18.98 -7.68
C GLN A 242 6.47 -18.28 -8.70
N ASN A 243 5.90 -17.35 -9.46
CA ASN A 243 6.57 -16.70 -10.59
C ASN A 243 7.34 -15.44 -10.16
N LYS A 244 7.05 -14.91 -8.97
CA LYS A 244 7.50 -13.58 -8.50
C LYS A 244 7.10 -12.44 -9.42
N GLN A 245 6.14 -12.72 -10.32
CA GLN A 245 5.62 -11.81 -11.32
C GLN A 245 4.16 -12.16 -11.57
N LEU A 246 3.32 -11.15 -11.79
CA LEU A 246 1.94 -11.33 -12.22
C LEU A 246 1.61 -10.30 -13.31
N PRO A 247 1.00 -10.70 -14.44
CA PRO A 247 0.41 -9.77 -15.39
C PRO A 247 -0.71 -8.93 -14.75
N ILE A 248 -0.85 -7.68 -15.17
CA ILE A 248 -2.00 -6.85 -14.85
C ILE A 248 -3.02 -6.98 -15.99
N THR A 249 -4.25 -7.34 -15.65
CA THR A 249 -5.37 -7.47 -16.58
C THR A 249 -6.55 -6.64 -16.09
N GLY A 250 -7.45 -6.26 -17.00
CA GLY A 250 -8.73 -5.67 -16.59
C GLY A 250 -9.62 -6.70 -15.91
N ARG A 251 -10.01 -6.45 -14.66
CA ARG A 251 -10.81 -7.37 -13.83
C ARG A 251 -12.28 -6.97 -13.71
N SER A 252 -12.60 -5.73 -14.08
CA SER A 252 -13.97 -5.22 -14.05
C SER A 252 -14.78 -5.74 -15.24
N ALA A 253 -15.68 -6.70 -15.01
CA ALA A 253 -16.55 -7.26 -16.05
C ALA A 253 -17.35 -6.16 -16.78
N GLY A 254 -17.39 -6.21 -18.12
CA GLY A 254 -18.03 -5.19 -18.95
C GLY A 254 -17.20 -3.91 -19.17
N SER A 255 -16.02 -3.79 -18.55
CA SER A 255 -15.08 -2.71 -18.84
C SER A 255 -14.28 -3.00 -20.11
N SER A 256 -14.01 -1.95 -20.89
CA SER A 256 -13.05 -1.97 -21.99
C SER A 256 -11.65 -2.45 -21.60
N GLY A 257 -11.27 -2.30 -20.32
CA GLY A 257 -9.97 -2.72 -19.81
C GLY A 257 -9.79 -4.24 -19.78
N THR A 258 -10.87 -5.03 -19.83
CA THR A 258 -10.83 -6.51 -19.73
C THR A 258 -10.04 -7.18 -20.84
N MET A 259 -10.00 -6.56 -22.02
CA MET A 259 -9.23 -7.05 -23.16
C MET A 259 -7.73 -6.72 -23.03
N VAL A 260 -7.35 -5.81 -22.13
CA VAL A 260 -5.98 -5.34 -21.97
C VAL A 260 -5.23 -6.22 -20.98
N GLN A 261 -4.04 -6.65 -21.37
CA GLN A 261 -3.15 -7.44 -20.54
C GLN A 261 -1.72 -6.93 -20.65
N SER A 262 -1.06 -6.74 -19.51
CA SER A 262 0.36 -6.43 -19.50
C SER A 262 1.23 -7.68 -19.63
N ASP A 263 2.48 -7.48 -20.04
CA ASP A 263 3.53 -8.45 -19.72
C ASP A 263 3.63 -8.65 -18.20
N PRO A 264 4.20 -9.77 -17.71
CA PRO A 264 4.37 -10.02 -16.29
C PRO A 264 5.07 -8.88 -15.56
N VAL A 265 4.48 -8.40 -14.47
CA VAL A 265 5.02 -7.32 -13.62
C VAL A 265 5.61 -7.93 -12.36
N VAL A 266 6.80 -7.48 -11.96
CA VAL A 266 7.48 -7.96 -10.76
C VAL A 266 6.67 -7.73 -9.48
N CYS A 267 6.61 -8.78 -8.65
CA CYS A 267 5.91 -8.81 -7.36
C CYS A 267 6.59 -9.83 -6.42
N ASP A 268 7.88 -9.67 -6.14
CA ASP A 268 8.65 -10.52 -5.21
C ASP A 268 8.49 -10.04 -3.77
N PHE A 269 7.33 -10.32 -3.16
CA PHE A 269 7.00 -9.91 -1.79
C PHE A 269 7.12 -11.07 -0.79
N VAL A 270 7.33 -10.74 0.48
CA VAL A 270 7.11 -11.64 1.60
C VAL A 270 5.65 -11.51 2.04
N LEU A 271 4.89 -12.60 1.90
CA LEU A 271 3.50 -12.66 2.33
C LEU A 271 3.40 -12.88 3.85
N VAL A 272 2.65 -12.00 4.51
CA VAL A 272 2.20 -12.16 5.90
C VAL A 272 0.68 -12.24 5.90
N ILE A 273 0.14 -13.39 6.25
CA ILE A 273 -1.30 -13.56 6.46
C ILE A 273 -1.58 -13.55 7.96
N ALA A 274 -2.55 -12.77 8.39
CA ALA A 274 -3.06 -12.77 9.75
C ALA A 274 -4.52 -13.23 9.76
N GLY A 275 -4.93 -13.85 10.87
CA GLY A 275 -6.31 -14.22 11.08
C GLY A 275 -6.55 -14.97 12.39
N HIS A 276 -7.79 -15.39 12.57
CA HIS A 276 -8.21 -16.28 13.64
C HIS A 276 -8.00 -17.74 13.26
N LYS A 277 -8.12 -18.63 14.25
CA LYS A 277 -8.05 -20.08 14.00
C LYS A 277 -9.12 -20.54 13.00
N GLN A 278 -10.30 -19.92 13.04
CA GLN A 278 -11.43 -20.22 12.16
C GLN A 278 -11.19 -19.74 10.71
N ASP A 279 -10.46 -18.63 10.52
CA ASP A 279 -10.15 -18.10 9.18
C ASP A 279 -9.28 -19.04 8.35
N LEU A 280 -8.57 -19.96 9.00
CA LEU A 280 -7.78 -20.99 8.33
C LEU A 280 -8.63 -21.95 7.50
N GLU A 281 -9.91 -22.10 7.80
CA GLU A 281 -10.83 -22.91 7.00
C GLU A 281 -11.14 -22.24 5.66
N GLY A 282 -11.15 -20.90 5.60
CA GLY A 282 -11.34 -20.12 4.38
C GLY A 282 -10.08 -20.00 3.51
N LEU A 283 -8.93 -20.43 4.03
CA LEU A 283 -7.66 -20.37 3.31
C LEU A 283 -7.53 -21.56 2.35
N HIS A 284 -7.29 -21.27 1.07
CA HIS A 284 -7.12 -22.27 0.05
C HIS A 284 -5.98 -23.25 0.42
N PRO A 285 -6.21 -24.58 0.39
CA PRO A 285 -5.24 -25.56 0.88
C PRO A 285 -3.85 -25.44 0.23
N ALA A 286 -3.79 -25.13 -1.07
CA ALA A 286 -2.52 -24.96 -1.77
C ALA A 286 -1.78 -23.68 -1.32
N LEU A 287 -2.50 -22.59 -0.99
CA LEU A 287 -1.88 -21.36 -0.49
C LEU A 287 -1.31 -21.58 0.90
N ARG A 288 -2.08 -22.23 1.78
CA ARG A 288 -1.59 -22.64 3.11
C ARG A 288 -0.38 -23.57 3.02
N SER A 289 -0.45 -24.60 2.18
CA SER A 289 0.67 -25.54 1.97
C SER A 289 1.93 -24.81 1.49
N ARG A 290 1.79 -23.84 0.57
CA ARG A 290 2.90 -23.02 0.09
C ARG A 290 3.47 -22.12 1.19
N MET A 291 2.62 -21.52 2.03
CA MET A 291 3.08 -20.72 3.15
C MET A 291 3.84 -21.55 4.18
N ASN A 292 3.31 -22.71 4.55
CA ASN A 292 3.93 -23.59 5.54
C ASN A 292 5.26 -24.18 5.01
N GLY A 293 5.28 -24.66 3.76
CA GLY A 293 6.50 -25.23 3.17
C GLY A 293 7.65 -24.24 2.96
N TYR A 294 7.38 -22.93 2.95
CA TYR A 294 8.37 -21.88 2.69
C TYR A 294 8.37 -20.77 3.76
N GLY A 295 7.79 -21.05 4.92
CA GLY A 295 7.46 -20.03 5.92
C GLY A 295 7.28 -20.60 7.32
N TYR A 296 6.62 -19.80 8.16
CA TYR A 296 6.35 -20.12 9.55
C TYR A 296 4.86 -19.93 9.85
N GLU A 297 4.22 -20.91 10.48
CA GLU A 297 2.92 -20.74 11.12
C GLU A 297 3.18 -20.37 12.59
N ILE A 298 2.73 -19.19 13.01
CA ILE A 298 2.97 -18.62 14.34
C ILE A 298 1.62 -18.45 15.03
N LEU A 299 1.45 -19.10 16.18
CA LEU A 299 0.30 -18.91 17.05
C LEU A 299 0.62 -17.82 18.08
N THR A 300 -0.09 -16.70 18.03
CA THR A 300 0.01 -15.67 19.07
C THR A 300 -0.74 -16.11 20.33
N ARG A 301 -0.16 -15.84 21.49
CA ARG A 301 -0.76 -16.14 22.80
C ARG A 301 -1.90 -15.17 23.11
N SER A 302 -2.91 -15.66 23.82
CA SER A 302 -4.02 -14.83 24.33
C SER A 302 -3.78 -14.35 25.77
N SER A 303 -2.85 -14.98 26.48
CA SER A 303 -2.41 -14.61 27.83
C SER A 303 -0.93 -14.90 28.03
N MET A 304 -0.34 -14.30 29.05
CA MET A 304 1.04 -14.50 29.49
C MET A 304 1.09 -14.67 31.02
N PRO A 305 2.06 -15.40 31.58
CA PRO A 305 2.13 -15.61 33.02
C PRO A 305 2.34 -14.29 33.77
N ASP A 306 1.69 -14.12 34.92
CA ASP A 306 1.86 -12.93 35.75
C ASP A 306 3.22 -12.97 36.46
N THR A 307 4.21 -12.35 35.83
CA THR A 307 5.59 -12.25 36.31
C THR A 307 6.01 -10.78 36.34
N ALA A 308 7.03 -10.44 37.14
CA ALA A 308 7.55 -9.08 37.21
C ALA A 308 7.91 -8.51 35.82
N LYS A 309 8.51 -9.35 34.95
CA LYS A 309 8.83 -9.00 33.56
C LYS A 309 7.59 -8.65 32.74
N ASN A 310 6.53 -9.45 32.84
CA ASN A 310 5.30 -9.23 32.08
C ASN A 310 4.48 -8.05 32.61
N ARG A 311 4.51 -7.80 33.92
CA ARG A 311 3.95 -6.57 34.51
C ARG A 311 4.67 -5.33 33.99
N GLU A 312 6.00 -5.35 33.92
CA GLU A 312 6.79 -4.26 33.31
C GLU A 312 6.44 -4.06 31.83
N ALA A 313 6.16 -5.15 31.12
CA ALA A 313 5.71 -5.07 29.74
C ALA A 313 4.32 -4.41 29.61
N ILE A 314 3.39 -4.67 30.54
CA ILE A 314 2.11 -3.93 30.61
C ILE A 314 2.33 -2.44 30.90
N VAL A 315 3.26 -2.09 31.81
CA VAL A 315 3.62 -0.68 32.06
C VAL A 315 4.11 -0.02 30.77
N TYR A 316 4.97 -0.72 30.02
CA TYR A 316 5.47 -0.25 28.74
C TYR A 316 4.33 -0.05 27.73
N LEU A 317 3.37 -0.98 27.64
CA LEU A 317 2.18 -0.83 26.79
C LEU A 317 1.40 0.44 27.12
N ILE A 318 1.14 0.69 28.40
CA ILE A 318 0.37 1.86 28.84
C ILE A 318 1.08 3.14 28.43
N ALA A 319 2.39 3.23 28.69
CA ALA A 319 3.20 4.37 28.26
C ALA A 319 3.16 4.55 26.73
N GLN A 320 3.27 3.46 25.98
CA GLN A 320 3.20 3.47 24.52
C GLN A 320 1.83 3.94 24.01
N GLU A 321 0.72 3.47 24.59
CA GLU A 321 -0.63 3.87 24.19
C GLU A 321 -0.89 5.35 24.48
N VAL A 322 -0.42 5.87 25.62
CA VAL A 322 -0.52 7.31 25.94
C VAL A 322 0.21 8.16 24.90
N VAL A 323 1.46 7.79 24.56
CA VAL A 323 2.26 8.53 23.57
C VAL A 323 1.67 8.42 22.15
N ASN A 324 1.14 7.25 21.79
CA ASN A 324 0.51 7.05 20.48
C ASN A 324 -0.82 7.80 20.34
N ASP A 325 -1.61 7.89 21.41
CA ASP A 325 -2.88 8.62 21.41
C ASP A 325 -2.67 10.15 21.39
N GLY A 326 -1.75 10.64 22.24
CA GLY A 326 -1.33 12.03 22.29
C GLY A 326 -2.36 13.03 22.83
N LYS A 327 -3.53 12.58 23.30
CA LYS A 327 -4.59 13.43 23.87
C LYS A 327 -4.83 13.18 25.35
N ILE A 328 -4.50 11.99 25.83
CA ILE A 328 -4.69 11.60 27.23
C ILE A 328 -3.44 11.91 28.08
N PRO A 329 -3.58 12.23 29.37
CA PRO A 329 -2.45 12.44 30.27
C PRO A 329 -1.73 11.12 30.60
N HIS A 330 -0.51 11.23 31.12
CA HIS A 330 0.23 10.09 31.65
C HIS A 330 -0.43 9.51 32.92
N PHE A 331 -0.07 8.28 33.28
CA PHE A 331 -0.67 7.55 34.41
C PHE A 331 0.21 7.63 35.64
N THR A 332 -0.41 7.74 36.82
CA THR A 332 0.30 7.54 38.10
C THR A 332 0.68 6.07 38.30
N TYR A 333 1.65 5.81 39.17
CA TYR A 333 2.03 4.44 39.53
C TYR A 333 0.85 3.61 40.03
N GLU A 334 0.00 4.19 40.88
CA GLU A 334 -1.17 3.55 41.46
C GLU A 334 -2.21 3.20 40.38
N ALA A 335 -2.45 4.12 39.44
CA ALA A 335 -3.35 3.87 38.31
C ALA A 335 -2.81 2.74 37.41
N VAL A 336 -1.49 2.67 37.20
CA VAL A 336 -0.87 1.56 36.46
C VAL A 336 -1.04 0.23 37.20
N GLN A 337 -0.95 0.19 38.53
CA GLN A 337 -1.22 -1.04 39.28
C GLN A 337 -2.66 -1.52 39.09
N GLU A 338 -3.64 -0.60 39.11
CA GLU A 338 -5.05 -0.93 38.81
C GLU A 338 -5.21 -1.44 37.37
N MET A 339 -4.49 -0.88 36.40
CA MET A 339 -4.49 -1.36 35.02
C MET A 339 -3.88 -2.78 34.89
N ILE A 340 -2.83 -3.10 35.64
CA ILE A 340 -2.25 -4.45 35.68
C ILE A 340 -3.26 -5.43 36.28
N GLN A 341 -3.98 -5.03 37.32
CA GLN A 341 -5.06 -5.84 37.89
C GLN A 341 -6.17 -6.07 36.86
N ALA A 342 -6.61 -5.03 36.15
CA ALA A 342 -7.60 -5.14 35.09
C ALA A 342 -7.12 -6.08 33.95
N ALA A 343 -5.82 -6.06 33.62
CA ALA A 343 -5.24 -6.98 32.66
C ALA A 343 -5.32 -8.46 33.10
N GLY A 344 -5.23 -8.73 34.40
CA GLY A 344 -5.45 -10.06 34.99
C GLY A 344 -6.94 -10.46 35.01
N GLU A 345 -7.84 -9.53 35.35
CA GLU A 345 -9.30 -9.74 35.35
C GLU A 345 -9.87 -10.08 33.96
N MET A 346 -9.14 -9.74 32.88
CA MET A 346 -9.48 -10.12 31.50
C MET A 346 -9.13 -11.59 31.16
N CYS A 347 -8.38 -12.27 32.02
CA CYS A 347 -8.01 -13.67 31.88
C CYS A 347 -8.93 -14.58 32.70
N ALA A 348 -8.94 -15.88 32.37
CA ALA A 348 -9.70 -16.88 33.12
C ALA A 348 -8.96 -17.39 34.37
N SER A 349 -7.65 -17.10 34.48
CA SER A 349 -6.79 -17.56 35.56
C SER A 349 -6.15 -16.37 36.29
N ASP A 350 -6.12 -16.44 37.63
CA ASP A 350 -5.57 -15.40 38.51
C ASP A 350 -4.04 -15.25 38.43
N HIS A 351 -3.35 -16.11 37.67
CA HIS A 351 -1.90 -16.08 37.50
C HIS A 351 -1.47 -15.71 36.08
N GLU A 352 -2.39 -15.12 35.30
CA GLU A 352 -2.15 -14.71 33.92
C GLU A 352 -2.53 -13.24 33.70
N LEU A 353 -1.88 -12.63 32.71
CA LEU A 353 -2.16 -11.30 32.20
C LEU A 353 -2.60 -11.42 30.74
N THR A 354 -3.57 -10.61 30.33
CA THR A 354 -4.09 -10.65 28.95
C THR A 354 -3.04 -10.23 27.93
N CYS A 355 -3.01 -10.93 26.79
CA CYS A 355 -2.31 -10.50 25.59
C CYS A 355 -3.25 -9.83 24.57
N ARG A 356 -4.52 -9.59 24.91
CA ARG A 356 -5.47 -8.83 24.07
C ARG A 356 -5.23 -7.34 24.22
N PHE A 357 -4.05 -6.90 23.78
CA PHE A 357 -3.55 -5.55 23.98
C PHE A 357 -4.43 -4.47 23.38
N ARG A 358 -5.19 -4.77 22.32
CA ARG A 358 -6.18 -3.81 21.77
C ARG A 358 -7.29 -3.48 22.77
N ASP A 359 -7.79 -4.48 23.48
CA ASP A 359 -8.88 -4.30 24.44
C ASP A 359 -8.34 -3.56 25.69
N LEU A 360 -7.15 -3.94 26.14
CA LEU A 360 -6.46 -3.25 27.23
C LEU A 360 -6.11 -1.79 26.87
N GLY A 361 -5.64 -1.53 25.66
CA GLY A 361 -5.38 -0.17 25.16
C GLY A 361 -6.66 0.65 24.96
N GLY A 362 -7.80 -0.01 24.69
CA GLY A 362 -9.12 0.62 24.76
C GLY A 362 -9.43 1.14 26.17
N LEU A 363 -9.19 0.31 27.19
CA LEU A 363 -9.35 0.71 28.60
C LEU A 363 -8.38 1.83 29.01
N VAL A 364 -7.13 1.80 28.55
CA VAL A 364 -6.15 2.89 28.78
C VAL A 364 -6.69 4.22 28.26
N ARG A 365 -7.19 4.25 27.02
CA ARG A 365 -7.76 5.48 26.43
C ARG A 365 -9.01 5.94 27.16
N ALA A 366 -9.91 5.03 27.53
CA ALA A 366 -11.11 5.36 28.28
C ALA A 366 -10.79 5.96 29.67
N ALA A 367 -9.79 5.44 30.37
CA ALA A 367 -9.33 6.02 31.64
C ALA A 367 -8.68 7.39 31.45
N GLY A 368 -7.92 7.56 30.36
CA GLY A 368 -7.37 8.85 29.96
C GLY A 368 -8.45 9.90 29.65
N ASP A 369 -9.48 9.53 28.91
CA ASP A 369 -10.63 10.39 28.61
C ASP A 369 -11.35 10.81 29.90
N GLN A 370 -11.51 9.89 30.86
CA GLN A 370 -12.11 10.20 32.15
C GLN A 370 -11.29 11.22 32.94
N ALA A 371 -9.96 11.07 32.94
CA ALA A 371 -9.05 12.03 33.58
C ALA A 371 -9.15 13.42 32.93
N VAL A 372 -9.24 13.48 31.60
CA VAL A 372 -9.45 14.74 30.86
C VAL A 372 -10.79 15.39 31.22
N ILE A 373 -11.87 14.61 31.33
CA ILE A 373 -13.19 15.11 31.74
C ILE A 373 -13.15 15.68 33.17
N ASN A 374 -12.36 15.05 34.04
CA ASN A 374 -12.20 15.45 35.44
C ASN A 374 -11.14 16.54 35.66
N ASP A 375 -10.52 17.06 34.60
CA ASP A 375 -9.39 18.01 34.63
C ASP A 375 -8.19 17.51 35.46
N HIS A 376 -7.96 16.19 35.51
CA HIS A 376 -6.82 15.60 36.20
C HIS A 376 -5.53 15.71 35.34
N PRO A 377 -4.39 16.15 35.93
CA PRO A 377 -3.13 16.28 35.19
C PRO A 377 -2.48 14.93 34.88
N LEU A 378 -2.79 13.89 35.65
CA LEU A 378 -2.38 12.51 35.45
C LEU A 378 -3.60 11.61 35.67
N VAL A 379 -3.65 10.46 35.00
CA VAL A 379 -4.70 9.46 35.23
C VAL A 379 -4.51 8.85 36.61
N GLU A 380 -5.55 8.93 37.44
CA GLU A 380 -5.58 8.37 38.78
C GLU A 380 -6.41 7.07 38.85
N VAL A 381 -6.34 6.37 39.98
CA VAL A 381 -7.07 5.10 40.21
C VAL A 381 -8.58 5.28 40.02
N ALA A 382 -9.13 6.42 40.46
CA ALA A 382 -10.56 6.71 40.32
C ALA A 382 -11.02 6.75 38.85
N ASP A 383 -10.18 7.27 37.96
CA ASP A 383 -10.45 7.35 36.53
C ASP A 383 -10.45 5.97 35.88
N VAL A 384 -9.50 5.11 36.26
CA VAL A 384 -9.43 3.70 35.80
C VAL A 384 -10.66 2.92 36.27
N LEU A 385 -11.06 3.06 37.53
CA LEU A 385 -12.23 2.39 38.08
C LEU A 385 -13.54 2.86 37.41
N SER A 386 -13.64 4.15 37.07
CA SER A 386 -14.75 4.68 36.27
C SER A 386 -14.77 4.08 34.87
N ALA A 387 -13.61 4.06 34.20
CA ALA A 387 -13.45 3.49 32.86
C ALA A 387 -13.78 2.00 32.80
N LYS A 388 -13.41 1.21 33.82
CA LYS A 388 -13.80 -0.22 33.91
C LYS A 388 -15.31 -0.43 33.88
N LYS A 389 -16.09 0.51 34.41
CA LYS A 389 -17.57 0.43 34.42
C LYS A 389 -18.18 0.86 33.09
N THR A 390 -17.64 1.90 32.47
CA THR A 390 -18.19 2.47 31.22
C THR A 390 -17.71 1.73 29.97
N HIS A 391 -16.52 1.13 30.00
CA HIS A 391 -15.88 0.47 28.85
C HIS A 391 -16.15 -1.05 28.76
N MET A 392 -17.19 -1.56 29.42
CA MET A 392 -17.55 -2.98 29.25
C MET A 392 -18.07 -3.25 27.82
N PRO A 393 -17.70 -4.39 27.20
CA PRO A 393 -18.31 -4.83 25.96
C PRO A 393 -19.84 -4.88 26.07
N ILE A 394 -20.56 -4.57 25.00
CA ILE A 394 -22.03 -4.52 24.98
C ILE A 394 -22.63 -5.86 25.43
N GLU A 395 -21.97 -6.97 25.11
CA GLU A 395 -22.36 -8.30 25.55
C GLU A 395 -22.35 -8.43 27.09
N LYS A 396 -21.38 -7.81 27.77
CA LYS A 396 -21.38 -7.75 29.24
C LYS A 396 -22.36 -6.72 29.79
N GLN A 397 -22.68 -5.65 29.06
CA GLN A 397 -23.68 -4.67 29.48
C GLN A 397 -25.12 -5.20 29.35
N ALA A 398 -25.40 -6.02 28.34
CA ALA A 398 -26.73 -6.56 28.06
C ALA A 398 -27.11 -7.76 28.93
N TYR A 399 -26.11 -8.48 29.46
CA TYR A 399 -26.30 -9.71 30.24
C TYR A 399 -25.69 -9.66 31.66
N GLY A 400 -25.23 -8.47 32.10
CA GLY A 400 -24.56 -8.24 33.38
C GLY A 400 -25.50 -7.87 34.52
#